data_AF-A0A3D0WVB1-F1
#
_entry.id   AF-A0A3D0WVB1-F1
#
_cell.length_a   1.000
_cell.length_b   1.000
_cell.length_c   1.000
_cell.angle_alpha   90.00
_cell.angle_beta   90.00
_cell.angle_gamma   90.00
#
_symmetry.space_group_name_H-M   'P 1'
#
loop_
_entity.id
_entity.type
_entity.pdbx_description
1 polymer ?
#
loop_
_entity_poly.entity_id
_entity_poly.type
_entity_poly.pdbx_seq_one_letter_code
_entity_poly.pdbx_strand_id
1 'polypeptide(L)'
;MSAQKARGADMESGGLRQRVKSLIPVLIPLFVSSFRRAYDLAMAMECRCYHGGEGRTRMKQLHMTGLDAAAVAVAAVFCAGVVLCAALFPASLH
;
A
#
# COMPACT_ATOMS: atom_id res chain seq x y z
N MET A 1 -10.38 17.59 -6.08
CA MET A 1 -9.55 18.82 -6.00
C MET A 1 -10.20 19.98 -6.74
N SER A 2 -10.72 19.78 -7.96
CA SER A 2 -11.45 20.79 -8.74
C SER A 2 -12.63 21.44 -8.00
N ALA A 3 -13.42 20.65 -7.27
CA ALA A 3 -14.58 21.16 -6.53
C ALA A 3 -14.23 22.15 -5.40
N GLN A 4 -13.03 22.04 -4.79
CA GLN A 4 -12.59 22.93 -3.72
C GLN A 4 -11.86 24.16 -4.28
N LYS A 5 -11.09 23.98 -5.36
CA LYS A 5 -10.53 25.10 -6.16
C LYS A 5 -11.66 26.00 -6.73
N ALA A 6 -12.77 25.40 -7.17
CA ALA A 6 -13.96 26.12 -7.64
C ALA A 6 -14.75 26.83 -6.52
N ARG A 7 -14.58 26.42 -5.25
CA ARG A 7 -15.17 27.07 -4.06
C ARG A 7 -14.24 28.12 -3.43
N GLY A 8 -13.17 28.51 -4.12
CA GLY A 8 -12.25 29.57 -3.68
C GLY A 8 -11.12 29.11 -2.76
N ALA A 9 -10.88 27.80 -2.62
CA ALA A 9 -9.71 27.31 -1.90
C ALA A 9 -8.46 27.49 -2.77
N ASP A 10 -7.64 28.50 -2.46
CA ASP A 10 -6.31 28.64 -3.05
C ASP A 10 -5.35 27.64 -2.38
N MET A 11 -4.93 26.64 -3.15
CA MET A 11 -4.04 25.57 -2.70
C MET A 11 -2.60 25.77 -3.18
N GLU A 12 -2.34 26.82 -3.98
CA GLU A 12 -1.06 27.01 -4.68
C GLU A 12 -0.31 28.25 -4.17
N SER A 13 -1.00 29.27 -3.66
CA SER A 13 -0.37 30.49 -3.13
C SER A 13 -0.14 30.49 -1.60
N GLY A 14 0.85 31.27 -1.14
CA GLY A 14 1.20 31.44 0.28
C GLY A 14 2.31 30.50 0.81
N GLY A 15 2.78 30.80 2.03
CA GLY A 15 3.83 30.02 2.72
C GLY A 15 3.37 28.66 3.25
N LEU A 16 4.31 27.85 3.77
CA LEU A 16 4.08 26.45 4.19
C LEU A 16 2.89 26.28 5.15
N ARG A 17 2.74 27.20 6.12
CA ARG A 17 1.64 27.17 7.11
C ARG A 17 0.26 27.42 6.49
N GLN A 18 0.19 28.23 5.44
CA GLN A 18 -1.07 28.56 4.77
C GLN A 18 -1.54 27.41 3.87
N ARG A 19 -0.60 26.74 3.20
CA ARG A 19 -0.87 25.52 2.43
C ARG A 19 -1.38 24.36 3.30
N VAL A 20 -0.83 24.18 4.51
CA VAL A 20 -1.35 23.15 5.43
C VAL A 20 -2.79 23.45 5.84
N LYS A 21 -3.11 24.71 6.12
CA LYS A 21 -4.49 25.11 6.48
C LYS A 21 -5.47 24.95 5.30
N SER A 22 -5.06 25.20 4.07
CA SER A 22 -5.93 25.05 2.89
C SER A 22 -6.23 23.58 2.52
N LEU A 23 -5.52 22.61 3.10
CA LEU A 23 -5.83 21.19 2.98
C LEU A 23 -6.97 20.73 3.89
N ILE A 24 -7.21 21.42 5.01
CA ILE A 24 -8.23 21.04 6.01
C ILE A 24 -9.64 20.93 5.39
N PRO A 25 -10.12 21.88 4.57
CA PRO A 25 -11.43 21.80 3.91
C PRO A 25 -11.56 20.65 2.91
N VAL A 26 -10.45 20.09 2.43
CA VAL A 26 -10.44 18.90 1.56
C VAL A 26 -10.43 17.63 2.41
N LEU A 27 -9.63 17.64 3.47
CA LEU A 27 -9.40 16.50 4.34
C LEU A 27 -10.67 16.09 5.10
N ILE A 28 -11.36 17.05 5.72
CA ILE A 28 -12.55 16.76 6.55
C ILE A 28 -13.67 16.07 5.72
N PRO A 29 -14.09 16.59 4.55
CA PRO A 29 -15.11 15.93 3.74
C PRO A 29 -14.69 14.55 3.22
N LEU A 30 -13.40 14.37 2.89
CA LEU A 30 -12.89 13.07 2.45
C LEU A 30 -12.96 12.04 3.58
N PHE A 31 -12.62 12.42 4.80
CA PHE A 31 -12.77 11.53 5.96
C PHE A 31 -14.22 11.14 6.18
N VAL A 32 -15.14 12.12 6.25
CA VAL A 32 -16.57 11.84 6.43
C VAL A 32 -17.11 10.95 5.31
N SER A 33 -16.73 11.21 4.05
CA SER A 33 -17.12 10.40 2.91
C SER A 33 -16.57 8.97 2.99
N SER A 34 -15.32 8.79 3.42
CA SER A 34 -14.69 7.48 3.55
C SER A 34 -15.37 6.63 4.63
N PHE A 35 -15.72 7.22 5.78
CA PHE A 35 -16.45 6.53 6.84
C PHE A 35 -17.87 6.14 6.43
N ARG A 36 -18.58 7.04 5.73
CA ARG A 36 -19.89 6.69 5.16
C ARG A 36 -19.80 5.48 4.24
N ARG A 37 -18.83 5.48 3.31
CA ARG A 37 -18.60 4.35 2.42
C ARG A 37 -18.24 3.07 3.17
N ALA A 38 -17.42 3.17 4.22
CA ALA A 38 -17.06 2.02 5.04
C ALA A 38 -18.29 1.43 5.74
N TYR A 39 -19.18 2.28 6.27
CA TYR A 39 -20.43 1.85 6.89
C TYR A 39 -21.37 1.17 5.89
N ASP A 40 -21.59 1.78 4.73
CA ASP A 40 -22.42 1.21 3.67
C ASP A 40 -21.87 -0.14 3.17
N LEU A 41 -20.54 -0.25 3.06
CA LEU A 41 -19.87 -1.50 2.71
C LEU A 41 -20.02 -2.56 3.79
N ALA A 42 -19.84 -2.20 5.07
CA ALA A 42 -20.00 -3.14 6.19
C ALA A 42 -21.43 -3.69 6.25
N MET A 43 -22.43 -2.83 6.14
CA MET A 43 -23.84 -3.22 6.10
C MET A 43 -24.12 -4.14 4.89
N ALA A 44 -23.58 -3.83 3.71
CA ALA A 44 -23.72 -4.69 2.54
C ALA A 44 -23.02 -6.05 2.72
N MET A 45 -21.89 -6.10 3.44
CA MET A 45 -21.20 -7.33 3.79
C MET A 45 -22.05 -8.20 4.73
N GLU A 46 -22.64 -7.60 5.76
CA GLU A 46 -23.56 -8.29 6.68
C GLU A 46 -24.82 -8.82 5.97
N CYS A 47 -25.44 -8.02 5.09
CA CYS A 47 -26.57 -8.47 4.28
C CYS A 47 -26.24 -9.67 3.39
N ARG A 48 -24.97 -9.79 2.95
CA ARG A 48 -24.47 -10.96 2.20
C ARG A 48 -23.98 -12.09 3.10
N CYS A 49 -24.34 -12.04 4.38
CA CYS A 49 -23.95 -13.00 5.41
C CYS A 49 -22.43 -13.17 5.54
N TYR A 50 -21.67 -12.11 5.30
CA TYR A 50 -20.23 -12.13 5.44
C TYR A 50 -19.84 -11.92 6.90
N HIS A 51 -19.62 -13.01 7.63
CA HIS A 51 -19.30 -12.97 9.05
C HIS A 51 -17.79 -13.04 9.34
N GLY A 52 -16.96 -13.17 8.30
CA GLY A 52 -15.55 -13.53 8.46
C GLY A 52 -15.40 -14.94 9.07
N GLY A 53 -14.18 -15.49 9.08
CA GLY A 53 -13.92 -16.78 9.74
C GLY A 53 -13.25 -17.84 8.87
N GLU A 54 -13.00 -18.99 9.51
CA GLU A 54 -12.41 -20.18 8.92
C GLU A 54 -13.37 -20.85 7.91
N GLY A 55 -12.84 -21.65 6.99
CA GLY A 55 -13.64 -22.37 5.98
C GLY A 55 -14.02 -21.55 4.74
N ARG A 56 -13.44 -20.36 4.53
CA ARG A 56 -13.72 -19.53 3.35
C ARG A 56 -12.90 -19.94 2.14
N THR A 57 -13.57 -20.08 0.99
CA THR A 57 -12.89 -20.24 -0.29
C THR A 57 -12.37 -18.90 -0.80
N ARG A 58 -11.20 -18.91 -1.45
CA ARG A 58 -10.62 -17.71 -2.08
C ARG A 58 -10.92 -17.73 -3.57
N MET A 59 -11.62 -16.70 -4.06
CA MET A 59 -11.88 -16.51 -5.49
C MET A 59 -10.59 -16.16 -6.25
N LYS A 60 -9.73 -15.31 -5.68
CA LYS A 60 -8.43 -14.94 -6.25
C LYS A 60 -7.32 -15.73 -5.55
N GLN A 61 -6.82 -16.75 -6.22
CA GLN A 61 -5.70 -17.57 -5.75
C GLN A 61 -4.41 -17.13 -6.44
N LEU A 62 -3.32 -17.04 -5.70
CA LEU A 62 -2.00 -16.81 -6.27
C LEU A 62 -1.55 -18.09 -6.97
N HIS A 63 -1.08 -17.96 -8.20
CA HIS A 63 -0.48 -19.05 -8.96
C HIS A 63 1.00 -18.76 -9.13
N MET A 64 1.85 -19.73 -8.78
CA MET A 64 3.28 -19.61 -9.04
C MET A 64 3.52 -19.71 -10.54
N THR A 65 4.32 -18.79 -11.05
CA THR A 65 4.72 -18.71 -12.44
C THR A 65 6.19 -19.08 -12.58
N GLY A 66 6.63 -19.42 -13.79
CA GLY A 66 8.05 -19.70 -14.05
C GLY A 66 8.97 -18.52 -13.73
N LEU A 67 8.45 -17.29 -13.76
CA LEU A 67 9.19 -16.09 -13.34
C LEU A 67 9.47 -16.07 -11.84
N ASP A 68 8.58 -16.61 -11.02
CA ASP A 68 8.80 -16.72 -9.58
C ASP A 68 9.95 -17.70 -9.29
N ALA A 69 10.00 -18.82 -10.02
CA ALA A 69 11.09 -19.77 -9.92
C ALA A 69 12.43 -19.18 -10.38
N ALA A 70 12.43 -18.42 -11.49
CA ALA A 70 13.62 -17.73 -11.97
C ALA A 70 14.11 -16.65 -10.99
N ALA A 71 13.20 -15.85 -10.42
CA ALA A 71 13.52 -14.84 -9.43
C ALA A 71 14.13 -15.47 -8.17
N VAL A 72 13.57 -16.58 -7.69
CA VAL A 72 14.11 -17.33 -6.55
C VAL A 72 15.49 -17.89 -6.87
N ALA A 73 15.70 -18.46 -8.06
CA ALA A 73 17.00 -19.01 -8.46
C ALA A 73 18.08 -17.92 -8.54
N VAL A 74 17.78 -16.78 -9.16
CA VAL A 74 18.71 -15.64 -9.28
C VAL A 74 19.05 -15.09 -7.89
N ALA A 75 18.05 -14.91 -7.02
CA ALA A 75 18.27 -14.46 -5.65
C ALA A 75 19.15 -15.45 -4.85
N ALA A 76 18.92 -16.75 -5.01
CA ALA A 76 19.73 -17.79 -4.35
C ALA A 76 21.18 -17.77 -4.83
N VAL A 77 21.43 -17.65 -6.14
CA VAL A 77 22.78 -17.55 -6.71
C VAL A 77 23.48 -16.28 -6.24
N PHE A 78 22.78 -15.15 -6.21
CA PHE A 78 23.34 -13.90 -5.70
C PHE A 78 23.75 -14.02 -4.23
N CYS A 79 22.86 -14.53 -3.38
CA CYS A 79 23.16 -14.76 -1.96
C CYS A 79 24.33 -15.74 -1.77
N ALA A 80 24.36 -16.83 -2.53
CA ALA A 80 25.47 -17.79 -2.50
C ALA A 80 26.78 -17.12 -2.91
N GLY A 81 26.78 -16.30 -3.96
CA GLY A 81 27.95 -15.52 -4.38
C GLY A 81 28.46 -14.58 -3.30
N VAL A 82 27.57 -13.87 -2.60
CA VAL A 82 27.93 -12.99 -1.47
C VAL A 82 28.56 -13.79 -0.33
N VAL A 83 27.96 -14.91 0.06
CA VAL A 83 28.49 -15.78 1.13
C VAL A 83 29.84 -16.37 0.73
N LEU A 84 30.00 -16.77 -0.53
CA LEU A 84 31.22 -17.39 -1.03
C LEU A 84 32.35 -16.35 -1.14
N CYS A 85 32.05 -15.11 -1.55
CA CYS A 85 33.00 -13.99 -1.44
C CYS A 85 33.38 -13.71 0.02
N ALA A 86 32.43 -13.70 0.95
CA ALA A 86 32.72 -13.52 2.38
C ALA A 86 33.56 -14.67 2.96
N ALA A 87 33.34 -15.91 2.51
CA ALA A 87 34.06 -17.10 2.96
C ALA A 87 35.44 -17.29 2.29
N LEU A 88 35.65 -16.74 1.08
CA LEU A 88 36.94 -16.76 0.39
C LEU A 88 37.85 -15.57 0.75
N PHE A 89 37.27 -14.44 1.20
CA PHE A 89 38.02 -13.28 1.71
C PHE A 89 37.94 -13.07 3.24
N PRO A 90 38.06 -14.10 4.11
CA PRO A 90 38.16 -13.89 5.56
C PRO A 90 39.56 -13.36 5.96
N ALA A 91 40.53 -13.36 5.03
CA ALA A 91 41.95 -13.15 5.33
C ALA A 91 42.58 -11.88 4.72
N SER A 92 41.83 -11.00 4.03
CA SER A 92 42.38 -9.76 3.47
C SER A 92 42.34 -8.55 4.43
N LEU A 93 42.00 -8.79 5.71
CA LEU A 93 41.95 -7.80 6.79
C LEU A 93 42.56 -8.41 8.07
N HIS A 94 43.84 -8.79 7.97
CA HIS A 94 44.78 -8.87 9.10
C HIS A 94 46.14 -8.37 8.61
#